data_AF-A0A8H3M024-F1
#
_entry.id   AF-A0A8H3M024-F1
#
_cell.length_a   1.000
_cell.length_b   1.000
_cell.length_c   1.000
_cell.angle_alpha   90.00
_cell.angle_beta   90.00
_cell.angle_gamma   90.00
#
_symmetry.space_group_name_H-M   'P 1'
#
loop_
_entity.id
_entity.type
_entity.pdbx_description
1 polymer ?
#
loop_
_entity_poly.entity_id
_entity_poly.type
_entity_poly.pdbx_seq_one_letter_code
_entity_poly.pdbx_strand_id
1 'polypeptide(L)'
;MKKAHSILQKDYPNIIFLGCFAHNINLLIKSVIKLALIKETITPVQEIIKFFKRHHIENACLERLQIEKIGKTIKFNLPVITRWGSHYICLQSFLASKKALQFMIDLQS
;
A
#
# COMPACT_ATOMS: atom_id res chain seq x y z
N MET A 1 -2.89 10.86 -21.67
CA MET A 1 -3.78 10.18 -22.63
C MET A 1 -4.67 11.13 -23.45
N LYS A 2 -4.83 12.43 -23.11
CA LYS A 2 -5.73 13.34 -23.83
C LYS A 2 -5.46 13.43 -25.34
N LYS A 3 -4.19 13.57 -25.76
CA LYS A 3 -3.81 13.61 -27.19
C LYS A 3 -4.20 12.34 -27.96
N ALA A 4 -3.95 11.16 -27.39
CA ALA A 4 -4.33 9.88 -28.01
C ALA A 4 -5.85 9.74 -28.11
N HIS A 5 -6.59 10.16 -27.08
CA HIS A 5 -8.05 10.20 -27.11
C HIS A 5 -8.57 11.11 -28.23
N SER A 6 -7.99 12.31 -28.40
CA SER A 6 -8.40 13.23 -29.47
C SER A 6 -8.18 12.66 -30.88
N ILE A 7 -7.11 11.90 -31.10
CA ILE A 7 -6.84 11.22 -32.38
C ILE A 7 -7.89 10.11 -32.59
N LEU A 8 -8.07 9.24 -31.60
CA LEU A 8 -9.02 8.13 -31.69
C LEU A 8 -10.46 8.60 -31.88
N GLN A 9 -10.87 9.70 -31.25
CA GLN A 9 -12.22 10.23 -31.40
C GLN A 9 -12.46 10.88 -32.77
N LYS A 10 -11.41 11.43 -33.40
CA LYS A 10 -11.46 11.90 -34.78
C LYS A 10 -11.63 10.73 -35.75
N ASP A 11 -10.86 9.67 -35.56
CA ASP A 11 -10.82 8.53 -36.48
C ASP A 11 -12.02 7.58 -36.29
N TYR A 12 -12.59 7.53 -35.07
CA TYR A 12 -13.68 6.63 -34.70
C TYR A 12 -14.76 7.37 -33.87
N PRO A 13 -15.58 8.25 -34.49
CA PRO A 13 -16.52 9.13 -33.77
C PRO A 13 -17.63 8.38 -33.02
N ASN A 14 -17.95 7.15 -33.44
CA ASN A 14 -18.98 6.31 -32.80
C ASN A 14 -18.44 5.46 -31.63
N ILE A 15 -17.14 5.52 -31.35
CA ILE A 15 -16.50 4.74 -30.28
C ILE A 15 -16.12 5.67 -29.13
N ILE A 16 -16.61 5.35 -27.92
CA ILE A 16 -16.28 6.10 -26.71
C ILE A 16 -14.98 5.55 -26.10
N PHE A 17 -13.94 6.38 -26.03
CA PHE A 17 -12.65 5.99 -25.44
C PHE A 17 -12.53 6.42 -23.96
N LEU A 18 -12.82 5.52 -23.02
CA LEU A 18 -12.79 5.83 -21.58
C LEU A 18 -11.38 5.91 -20.95
N GLY A 19 -10.34 5.65 -21.74
CA GLY A 19 -8.96 5.56 -21.26
C GLY A 19 -8.67 4.25 -20.51
N CYS A 20 -7.44 4.12 -20.00
CA CYS A 20 -7.02 2.92 -19.30
C CYS A 20 -7.73 2.81 -17.93
N PHE A 21 -8.53 1.76 -17.74
CA PHE A 21 -9.24 1.49 -16.50
C PHE A 21 -8.31 1.44 -15.27
N ALA A 22 -7.17 0.74 -15.38
CA ALA A 22 -6.18 0.66 -14.30
C ALA A 22 -5.59 2.03 -13.92
N HIS A 23 -5.41 2.92 -14.92
CA HIS A 23 -4.97 4.30 -14.66
C HIS A 23 -6.05 5.09 -13.91
N ASN A 24 -7.31 4.96 -14.33
CA ASN A 24 -8.44 5.63 -13.67
C ASN A 24 -8.60 5.17 -12.21
N ILE A 25 -8.49 3.86 -11.94
CA ILE A 25 -8.47 3.35 -10.55
C ILE A 25 -7.30 3.95 -9.77
N ASN A 26 -6.11 4.04 -10.35
CA ASN A 26 -4.96 4.64 -9.69
C ASN A 26 -5.18 6.11 -9.33
N LEU A 27 -5.85 6.88 -10.19
CA LEU A 27 -6.22 8.26 -9.89
C LEU A 27 -7.29 8.32 -8.79
N LEU A 28 -8.32 7.47 -8.84
CA LEU A 28 -9.36 7.40 -7.83
C LEU A 28 -8.77 7.09 -6.44
N ILE A 29 -7.98 6.02 -6.33
CA ILE A 29 -7.35 5.62 -5.08
C ILE A 29 -6.42 6.71 -4.55
N LYS A 30 -5.66 7.39 -5.41
CA LYS A 30 -4.86 8.56 -5.00
C LYS A 30 -5.72 9.67 -4.38
N SER A 31 -6.88 9.96 -4.95
CA SER A 31 -7.80 10.97 -4.40
C SER A 31 -8.37 10.53 -3.05
N VAL A 32 -8.76 9.26 -2.92
CA VAL A 32 -9.25 8.68 -1.66
C VAL A 32 -8.18 8.77 -0.56
N ILE A 33 -6.93 8.41 -0.86
CA ILE A 33 -5.83 8.46 0.13
C ILE A 33 -5.52 9.89 0.59
N LYS A 34 -5.83 10.90 -0.22
CA LYS A 34 -5.66 12.31 0.18
C LYS A 34 -6.71 12.80 1.17
N LEU A 35 -7.82 12.09 1.36
CA LEU A 35 -8.81 12.42 2.39
C LEU A 35 -8.14 12.38 3.76
N ALA A 36 -8.33 13.44 4.56
CA ALA A 36 -7.61 13.66 5.81
C ALA A 36 -7.65 12.43 6.74
N LEU A 37 -8.86 11.92 7.01
CA LEU A 37 -9.09 10.71 7.82
C LEU A 37 -8.25 9.50 7.36
N ILE A 38 -8.20 9.26 6.05
CA ILE A 38 -7.47 8.12 5.48
C ILE A 38 -5.97 8.38 5.55
N LYS A 39 -5.53 9.59 5.21
CA LYS A 39 -4.12 9.99 5.27
C LYS A 39 -3.56 9.88 6.69
N GLU A 40 -4.31 10.36 7.68
CA GLU A 40 -3.96 10.30 9.10
C GLU A 40 -3.85 8.86 9.60
N THR A 41 -4.62 7.93 9.03
CA THR A 41 -4.54 6.50 9.38
C THR A 41 -3.37 5.80 8.68
N ILE A 42 -3.13 6.07 7.39
CA ILE A 42 -2.11 5.38 6.59
C ILE A 42 -0.69 5.86 6.94
N THR A 43 -0.53 7.14 7.29
CA THR A 43 0.79 7.73 7.51
C THR A 43 1.57 7.05 8.65
N PRO A 44 0.99 6.83 9.86
CA PRO A 44 1.67 6.10 10.92
C PRO A 44 2.05 4.67 10.52
N VAL A 45 1.17 3.96 9.80
CA VAL A 45 1.46 2.61 9.30
C VAL A 45 2.68 2.60 8.38
N GLN A 46 2.77 3.58 7.47
CA GLN A 46 3.93 3.71 6.60
C GLN A 46 5.20 4.02 7.38
N GLU A 47 5.15 4.86 8.41
CA GLU A 47 6.32 5.18 9.24
C GLU A 47 6.81 3.95 10.04
N ILE A 48 5.88 3.16 10.60
CA ILE A 48 6.24 1.90 11.28
C ILE A 48 6.89 0.93 10.30
N ILE A 49 6.31 0.75 9.11
CA ILE A 49 6.93 -0.10 8.08
C ILE A 49 8.31 0.44 7.67
N LYS A 50 8.47 1.75 7.49
CA LYS A 50 9.78 2.37 7.17
C LYS A 50 10.79 2.14 8.28
N PHE A 51 10.38 2.15 9.55
CA PHE A 51 11.24 1.81 10.67
C PHE A 51 11.81 0.40 10.48
N PHE A 52 10.97 -0.64 10.42
CA PHE A 52 11.45 -2.01 10.25
C PHE A 52 12.30 -2.19 8.98
N LYS A 53 11.92 -1.57 7.85
CA LYS A 53 12.73 -1.69 6.63
C LYS A 53 14.10 -1.03 6.72
N ARG A 54 14.30 -0.03 7.60
CA ARG A 54 15.60 0.63 7.84
C ARG A 54 16.44 -0.07 8.91
N HIS A 55 15.77 -0.76 9.82
CA HIS A 55 16.34 -1.30 11.05
C HIS A 55 16.41 -2.83 10.98
N HIS A 56 17.53 -3.36 10.46
CA HIS A 56 17.68 -4.78 10.16
C HIS A 56 17.53 -5.69 11.40
N ILE A 57 18.04 -5.26 12.55
CA ILE A 57 17.98 -6.06 13.79
C ILE A 57 16.53 -6.19 14.26
N GLU A 58 15.81 -5.07 14.27
CA GLU A 58 14.41 -4.98 14.67
C GLU A 58 13.50 -5.72 13.68
N ASN A 59 13.82 -5.68 12.38
CA ASN A 59 13.14 -6.50 11.38
C ASN A 59 13.36 -7.99 11.59
N ALA A 60 14.60 -8.41 11.90
CA ALA A 60 14.88 -9.81 12.21
C ALA A 60 14.16 -10.28 13.49
N CYS A 61 14.04 -9.41 14.49
CA CYS A 61 13.25 -9.67 15.70
C CYS A 61 11.76 -9.86 15.35
N LEU A 62 11.20 -8.95 14.54
CA LEU A 62 9.83 -9.04 14.05
C LEU A 62 9.60 -10.34 13.27
N GLU A 63 10.50 -10.72 12.36
CA GLU A 63 10.38 -11.95 11.57
C GLU A 63 10.36 -13.20 12.46
N ARG A 64 11.18 -13.24 13.51
CA ARG A 64 11.14 -14.33 14.52
C ARG A 64 9.78 -14.41 15.20
N LEU A 65 9.24 -13.28 15.64
CA LEU A 65 7.93 -13.22 16.30
C LEU A 65 6.78 -13.55 15.33
N GLN A 66 6.90 -13.17 14.06
CA GLN A 66 5.94 -13.58 13.03
C GLN A 66 5.95 -15.10 12.85
N ILE A 67 7.12 -15.74 12.81
CA ILE A 67 7.22 -17.20 12.75
C ILE A 67 6.57 -17.83 13.99
N GLU A 68 6.90 -17.35 15.19
CA GLU A 68 6.41 -17.92 16.44
C GLU A 68 4.90 -17.76 16.64
N LYS A 69 4.35 -16.58 16.34
CA LYS A 69 2.94 -16.23 16.64
C LYS A 69 1.98 -16.41 15.46
N ILE A 70 2.50 -16.44 14.24
CA ILE A 70 1.70 -16.46 13.00
C ILE A 70 2.06 -17.66 12.12
N GLY A 71 3.24 -18.29 12.31
CA GLY A 71 3.68 -19.47 11.57
C GLY A 71 4.32 -19.16 10.21
N LYS A 72 4.50 -17.88 9.86
CA LYS A 72 5.15 -17.47 8.61
C LYS A 72 5.72 -16.06 8.72
N THR A 73 6.73 -15.76 7.92
CA THR A 73 7.23 -14.39 7.75
C THR A 73 6.30 -13.59 6.83
N ILE A 74 6.09 -12.32 7.17
CA ILE A 74 5.29 -11.40 6.38
C ILE A 74 6.17 -10.22 5.99
N LYS A 75 6.40 -10.09 4.68
CA LYS A 75 7.20 -8.99 4.15
C LYS A 75 6.38 -7.71 4.14
N PHE A 76 6.95 -6.64 4.70
CA PHE A 76 6.36 -5.32 4.60
C PHE A 76 6.64 -4.64 3.27
N ASN A 77 5.57 -4.11 2.68
CA ASN A 77 5.59 -3.43 1.40
C ASN A 77 5.20 -1.97 1.59
N LEU A 78 6.05 -1.05 1.16
CA LEU A 78 5.69 0.37 1.12
C LEU A 78 4.86 0.65 -0.15
N PRO A 79 3.88 1.56 -0.08
CA PRO A 79 3.09 1.91 -1.24
C PRO A 79 3.93 2.58 -2.33
N VAL A 80 3.58 2.29 -3.57
CA VAL A 80 4.18 2.85 -4.78
C VAL A 80 3.13 3.71 -5.47
N ILE A 81 3.45 4.98 -5.68
CA ILE A 81 2.53 6.01 -6.21
C ILE A 81 1.94 5.63 -7.57
N THR A 82 2.60 4.79 -8.36
CA THR A 82 2.15 4.39 -9.70
C THR A 82 1.23 3.16 -9.71
N ARG A 83 1.08 2.46 -8.59
CA ARG A 83 0.30 1.21 -8.50
C ARG A 83 -0.77 1.30 -7.43
N TRP A 84 -2.02 1.33 -7.86
CA TRP A 84 -3.20 1.48 -6.99
C TRP A 84 -3.25 0.44 -5.86
N GLY A 85 -2.94 -0.83 -6.16
CA GLY A 85 -3.00 -1.92 -5.18
C GLY A 85 -1.88 -1.89 -4.12
N SER A 86 -0.87 -1.04 -4.27
CA SER A 86 0.27 -1.02 -3.35
C SER A 86 -0.10 -0.53 -1.95
N HIS A 87 -1.06 0.39 -1.83
CA HIS A 87 -1.60 0.83 -0.54
C HIS A 87 -2.36 -0.29 0.17
N TYR A 88 -3.13 -1.08 -0.58
CA TYR A 88 -3.81 -2.25 -0.04
C TYR A 88 -2.80 -3.28 0.48
N ILE A 89 -1.79 -3.64 -0.32
CA ILE A 89 -0.77 -4.61 0.08
C ILE A 89 0.00 -4.14 1.32
N CYS A 90 0.34 -2.85 1.40
CA CYS A 90 0.94 -2.24 2.58
C CYS A 90 0.10 -2.46 3.84
N LEU A 91 -1.17 -2.05 3.81
CA LEU A 91 -2.09 -2.17 4.95
C LEU A 91 -2.35 -3.64 5.32
N GLN A 92 -2.51 -4.52 4.32
CA GLN A 92 -2.68 -5.95 4.54
C GLN A 92 -1.46 -6.58 5.22
N SER A 93 -0.25 -6.25 4.77
CA SER A 93 0.98 -6.77 5.39
C SER A 93 1.13 -6.32 6.86
N PHE A 94 0.73 -5.07 7.15
CA PHE A 94 0.71 -4.53 8.50
C PHE A 94 -0.31 -5.25 9.39
N LEU A 95 -1.56 -5.38 8.93
CA LEU A 95 -2.61 -6.07 9.65
C LEU A 95 -2.30 -7.54 9.88
N ALA A 96 -1.74 -8.23 8.89
CA ALA A 96 -1.32 -9.61 9.01
C ALA A 96 -0.23 -9.78 10.08
N SER A 97 0.61 -8.76 10.30
CA SER A 97 1.67 -8.76 11.31
C SER A 97 1.22 -8.25 12.68
N LYS A 98 -0.06 -7.88 12.85
CA LYS A 98 -0.59 -7.23 14.06
C LYS A 98 -0.23 -7.98 15.34
N LYS A 99 -0.42 -9.30 15.38
CA LYS A 99 -0.13 -10.12 16.58
C LYS A 99 1.34 -9.99 16.98
N ALA A 100 2.27 -10.14 16.04
CA ALA A 100 3.70 -10.04 16.30
C ALA A 100 4.09 -8.63 16.78
N LEU A 101 3.53 -7.59 16.17
CA LEU A 101 3.76 -6.19 16.56
C LEU A 101 3.27 -5.89 17.99
N GLN A 102 2.12 -6.42 18.38
CA GLN A 102 1.59 -6.26 19.75
C GLN A 102 2.51 -6.91 20.77
N PHE A 103 2.92 -8.15 20.53
CA PHE A 103 3.89 -8.85 21.41
C PHE A 103 5.23 -8.10 21.53
N MET A 104 5.73 -7.47 20.47
CA MET A 104 6.96 -6.67 20.56
C MET A 104 6.85 -5.51 21.55
N ILE A 105 5.68 -4.86 21.61
CA ILE A 105 5.44 -3.73 22.52
C ILE A 105 5.29 -4.24 23.96
N ASP A 106 4.55 -5.35 24.13
CA ASP A 106 4.34 -5.96 25.44
C ASP A 106 5.63 -6.49 26.07
N LEU A 107 6.62 -6.92 25.26
CA LEU A 107 7.94 -7.35 25.74
C LEU A 107 8.87 -6.19 26.17
N GLN A 108 8.52 -4.95 25.84
CA GLN A 108 9.28 -3.75 26.19
C GLN A 108 8.66 -2.96 27.36
N SER A 109 7.53 -3.43 27.91
CA SER A 109 6.77 -2.83 29.01
C SER A 109 7.01 -3.59 30.32
#